data_AF-A0A9X9A432-F1
#
_entry.id   AF-A0A9X9A432-F1
#
_cell.length_a   1.000
_cell.length_b   1.000
_cell.length_c   1.000
_cell.angle_alpha   90.00
_cell.angle_beta   90.00
_cell.angle_gamma   90.00
#
_symmetry.space_group_name_H-M   'P 1'
#
loop_
_entity.id
_entity.type
_entity.pdbx_description
1 polymer ?
#
loop_
_entity_poly.entity_id
_entity_poly.type
_entity_poly.pdbx_seq_one_letter_code
_entity_poly.pdbx_strand_id
1 'polypeptide(L)'
;MNYNIQKGQFRLTSAYPRGSWWEFYRIPCPVCYDTGNFMLHVSQDKVACTRVESKWIYGKNTGNPSYIHYIKGKDKYQLPEVDEIQIHDKKSNEELNVFNRKLMEFIPLQEHHHAHLLKDRKMSEEQIQIRQYRSFLKQQ
;
A
#
# COMPACT_ATOMS: atom_id res chain seq x y z
N MET A 1 5.08 -8.83 28.16
CA MET A 1 6.26 -9.34 27.41
C MET A 1 6.54 -8.35 26.30
N ASN A 2 7.60 -7.57 26.46
CA ASN A 2 8.11 -6.66 25.45
C ASN A 2 8.84 -7.49 24.40
N TYR A 3 8.33 -7.51 23.17
CA TYR A 3 9.05 -8.12 22.07
C TYR A 3 9.83 -7.02 21.34
N ASN A 4 11.11 -7.29 21.05
CA ASN A 4 12.06 -6.40 20.38
C ASN A 4 11.73 -6.24 18.88
N ILE A 5 10.51 -5.82 18.53
CA ILE A 5 10.28 -5.25 17.20
C ILE A 5 10.91 -3.87 17.25
N GLN A 6 12.07 -3.73 16.63
CA GLN A 6 12.74 -2.43 16.54
C GLN A 6 11.91 -1.51 15.63
N LYS A 7 11.85 -0.24 16.00
CA LYS A 7 11.13 0.78 15.22
C LYS A 7 11.77 0.85 13.83
N GLY A 8 11.03 0.45 12.80
CA GLY A 8 11.53 0.43 11.41
C GLY A 8 11.54 -0.95 10.75
N GLN A 9 11.53 -2.03 11.53
CA GLN A 9 11.48 -3.41 10.98
C GLN A 9 10.12 -3.74 10.36
N PHE A 10 9.03 -3.29 11.00
CA PHE A 10 7.66 -3.55 10.55
C PHE A 10 6.79 -2.30 10.67
N ARG A 11 5.80 -2.19 9.78
CA ARG A 11 4.85 -1.07 9.79
C ARG A 11 3.65 -1.42 10.65
N LEU A 12 3.33 -0.58 11.63
CA LEU A 12 2.09 -0.69 12.39
C LEU A 12 0.93 -0.13 11.56
N THR A 13 -0.20 -0.84 11.51
CA THR A 13 -1.37 -0.39 10.74
C THR A 13 -1.97 0.87 11.36
N SER A 14 -2.40 1.79 10.49
CA SER A 14 -3.27 2.91 10.85
C SER A 14 -4.76 2.57 10.68
N ALA A 15 -5.08 1.37 10.21
CA ALA A 15 -6.44 0.86 10.01
C ALA A 15 -7.09 0.47 11.34
N TYR A 16 -8.41 0.68 11.48
CA TYR A 16 -9.13 0.42 12.72
C TYR A 16 -9.29 -1.09 13.02
N PRO A 17 -9.13 -1.54 14.30
CA PRO A 17 -8.59 -0.81 15.44
C PRO A 17 -7.12 -0.43 15.23
N ARG A 18 -6.84 0.87 15.30
CA ARG A 18 -5.53 1.45 14.97
C ARG A 18 -4.45 0.88 15.89
N GLY A 19 -3.27 0.65 15.35
CA GLY A 19 -2.10 0.33 16.15
C GLY A 19 -2.09 -1.06 16.77
N SER A 20 -3.00 -1.96 16.36
CA SER A 20 -3.10 -3.30 16.93
C SER A 20 -2.50 -4.40 16.03
N TRP A 21 -2.08 -4.06 14.82
CA TRP A 21 -1.63 -5.01 13.81
C TRP A 21 -0.33 -4.54 13.13
N TRP A 22 0.61 -5.45 12.94
CA TRP A 22 1.83 -5.26 12.17
C TRP A 22 1.60 -5.75 10.73
N GLU A 23 1.92 -4.93 9.74
CA GLU A 23 1.97 -5.32 8.32
C GLU A 23 3.34 -5.92 7.98
N PHE A 24 3.32 -7.05 7.28
CA PHE A 24 4.53 -7.72 6.81
C PHE A 24 4.51 -7.85 5.30
N TYR A 25 5.52 -7.29 4.64
CA TYR A 25 5.61 -7.31 3.18
C TYR A 25 6.36 -8.54 2.63
N ARG A 26 7.32 -9.10 3.38
CA ARG A 26 8.25 -10.15 2.87
C ARG A 26 8.35 -11.40 3.72
N ILE A 27 7.51 -11.51 4.73
CA ILE A 27 7.52 -12.65 5.66
C ILE A 27 6.44 -13.64 5.22
N PRO A 28 6.64 -14.96 5.34
CA PRO A 28 5.61 -15.94 5.02
C PRO A 28 4.51 -15.94 6.09
N CYS A 29 3.25 -15.89 5.68
CA CYS A 29 2.12 -15.97 6.59
C CYS A 29 2.10 -17.34 7.30
N PRO A 30 1.95 -17.43 8.62
CA PRO A 30 1.87 -18.72 9.32
C PRO A 30 0.59 -19.53 9.03
N VAL A 31 -0.37 -18.94 8.32
CA VAL A 31 -1.64 -19.60 7.97
C VAL A 31 -1.60 -20.15 6.55
N CYS A 32 -1.17 -19.34 5.58
CA CYS A 32 -1.19 -19.70 4.16
C CYS A 32 0.20 -19.92 3.55
N TYR A 33 1.27 -19.67 4.30
CA TYR A 33 2.68 -19.77 3.90
C TYR A 33 3.12 -18.88 2.73
N ASP A 34 2.20 -18.17 2.06
CA ASP A 34 2.51 -17.10 1.10
C ASP A 34 3.01 -15.82 1.76
N THR A 35 3.75 -15.01 0.99
CA THR A 35 4.22 -13.69 1.40
C THR A 35 3.22 -12.57 1.06
N GLY A 36 3.26 -11.50 1.85
CA GLY A 36 2.40 -10.33 1.69
C GLY A 36 0.92 -10.58 2.00
N ASN A 37 0.13 -9.51 2.08
CA ASN A 37 -1.31 -9.54 2.34
C ASN A 37 -1.72 -10.31 3.63
N PHE A 38 -0.90 -10.21 4.67
CA PHE A 38 -1.28 -10.64 6.01
C PHE A 38 -0.71 -9.69 7.07
N MET A 39 -1.32 -9.73 8.25
CA MET A 39 -0.91 -8.94 9.41
C MET A 39 -0.86 -9.82 10.65
N LEU A 40 0.06 -9.53 11.56
CA LEU A 40 0.16 -10.18 12.87
C LEU A 40 -0.33 -9.19 13.92
N HIS A 41 -1.22 -9.62 14.80
CA HIS A 41 -1.64 -8.77 15.92
C HIS A 41 -0.45 -8.51 16.85
N VAL A 42 -0.42 -7.37 17.53
CA VAL A 42 0.66 -6.99 18.46
C VAL A 42 0.92 -8.01 19.58
N SER A 43 -0.10 -8.77 19.99
CA SER A 43 0.05 -9.88 20.95
C SER A 43 0.57 -11.18 20.35
N GLN A 44 0.71 -11.27 19.03
CA GLN A 44 1.23 -12.45 18.30
C GLN A 44 0.42 -13.74 18.49
N ASP A 45 -0.81 -13.64 18.98
CA ASP A 45 -1.74 -14.75 19.15
C ASP A 45 -2.77 -14.84 18.01
N LYS A 46 -2.74 -13.86 17.10
CA LYS A 46 -3.71 -13.70 16.01
C LYS A 46 -3.03 -13.23 14.75
N VAL A 47 -3.48 -13.78 13.63
CA VAL A 47 -3.03 -13.45 12.27
C VAL A 47 -4.25 -13.06 11.45
N ALA A 48 -4.19 -11.95 10.74
CA ALA A 48 -5.19 -11.59 9.74
C ALA A 48 -4.63 -11.95 8.35
N CYS A 49 -5.22 -12.92 7.67
CA CYS A 49 -4.81 -13.42 6.36
C CYS A 49 -5.92 -13.14 5.33
N THR A 50 -5.60 -12.61 4.16
CA THR A 50 -6.61 -12.37 3.11
C THR A 50 -6.95 -13.60 2.28
N ARG A 51 -6.11 -14.65 2.34
CA ARG A 51 -6.20 -15.82 1.44
C ARG A 51 -6.97 -17.00 2.00
N VAL A 52 -6.93 -17.19 3.33
CA VAL A 52 -7.55 -18.34 3.99
C VAL A 52 -8.71 -17.85 4.82
N GLU A 53 -9.92 -18.27 4.47
CA GLU A 53 -11.14 -17.85 5.16
C GLU A 53 -11.17 -18.33 6.61
N SER A 54 -11.85 -17.55 7.45
CA SER A 54 -12.11 -17.90 8.84
C SER A 54 -13.45 -17.31 9.30
N LYS A 55 -13.93 -17.78 10.45
CA LYS A 55 -15.16 -17.28 11.06
C LYS A 55 -15.13 -15.77 11.35
N TRP A 56 -13.94 -15.20 11.58
CA TRP A 56 -13.77 -13.84 12.09
C TRP A 56 -13.18 -12.95 10.99
N ILE A 57 -13.87 -11.87 10.63
CA ILE A 57 -13.46 -10.99 9.53
C ILE A 57 -12.96 -9.65 10.10
N TYR A 58 -11.74 -9.28 9.72
CA TYR A 58 -11.15 -7.96 9.89
C TYR A 58 -11.41 -7.09 8.66
N GLY A 59 -11.82 -5.84 8.87
CA GLY A 59 -12.10 -4.92 7.75
C GLY A 59 -13.32 -5.35 6.92
N LYS A 60 -14.39 -5.83 7.57
CA LYS A 60 -15.65 -6.17 6.92
C LYS A 60 -16.14 -4.97 6.08
N ASN A 61 -16.50 -5.21 4.82
CA ASN A 61 -16.92 -4.20 3.83
C ASN A 61 -15.80 -3.27 3.31
N THR A 62 -14.53 -3.68 3.40
CA THR A 62 -13.42 -3.00 2.72
C THR A 62 -13.06 -3.72 1.42
N GLY A 63 -12.30 -3.07 0.54
CA GLY A 63 -11.82 -3.68 -0.71
C GLY A 63 -10.79 -4.81 -0.52
N ASN A 64 -10.31 -5.03 0.71
CA ASN A 64 -9.36 -6.11 1.03
C ASN A 64 -9.64 -6.67 2.44
N PRO A 65 -10.76 -7.39 2.62
CA PRO A 65 -11.09 -7.99 3.90
C PRO A 65 -10.06 -9.08 4.25
N SER A 66 -9.73 -9.19 5.53
CA SER A 66 -8.83 -10.24 6.03
C SER A 66 -9.56 -11.12 7.02
N TYR A 67 -9.18 -12.38 7.13
CA TYR A 67 -9.76 -13.35 8.04
C TYR A 67 -8.81 -13.60 9.21
N ILE A 68 -9.34 -13.54 10.43
CA ILE A 68 -8.57 -13.65 11.68
C ILE A 68 -8.45 -15.12 12.09
N HIS A 69 -7.21 -15.56 12.26
CA HIS A 69 -6.83 -16.89 12.72
C HIS A 69 -6.11 -16.79 14.06
N TYR A 70 -6.48 -17.64 15.01
CA TYR A 70 -5.81 -17.71 16.32
C TYR A 70 -4.69 -18.73 16.25
N ILE A 71 -3.50 -18.33 16.65
CA ILE A 71 -2.31 -19.18 16.75
C ILE A 71 -2.04 -19.44 18.24
N LYS A 72 -2.57 -20.56 18.77
CA LYS A 72 -2.32 -21.03 20.15
C LYS A 72 -1.42 -22.28 20.12
N GLY A 73 -0.33 -22.27 20.88
CA GLY A 73 0.56 -23.43 21.05
C GLY A 73 2.04 -23.05 21.07
N LYS A 74 2.91 -23.98 21.50
CA LYS A 74 4.33 -23.79 21.83
C LYS A 74 5.22 -23.20 20.72
N ASP A 75 4.72 -23.07 19.51
CA ASP A 75 5.38 -22.39 18.39
C ASP A 75 4.80 -20.98 18.26
N LYS A 76 5.11 -20.12 19.22
CA LYS A 76 4.94 -18.67 19.01
C LYS A 76 5.62 -18.35 17.70
N TYR A 77 4.86 -17.81 16.74
CA TYR A 77 5.39 -17.46 15.44
C TYR A 77 6.63 -16.59 15.63
N GLN A 78 7.80 -17.15 15.32
CA GLN A 78 9.05 -16.42 15.46
C GLN A 78 9.18 -15.52 14.25
N LEU A 79 9.16 -14.21 14.49
CA LEU A 79 9.44 -13.25 13.45
C LEU A 79 10.87 -13.52 12.95
N PRO A 80 11.06 -13.77 11.65
CA PRO A 80 12.41 -13.84 11.09
C PRO A 80 13.13 -12.53 11.35
N GLU A 81 14.44 -12.61 11.52
CA GLU A 81 15.30 -11.43 11.53
C GLU A 81 15.22 -10.79 10.15
N VAL A 82 14.83 -9.52 10.11
CA VAL A 82 14.72 -8.74 8.88
C VAL A 82 15.56 -7.48 9.01
N ASP A 83 16.20 -7.11 7.92
CA ASP A 83 16.93 -5.85 7.84
C ASP A 83 15.99 -4.68 8.13
N GLU A 84 16.47 -3.70 8.88
CA GLU A 84 15.75 -2.45 9.06
C GLU A 84 15.55 -1.80 7.69
N ILE A 85 14.29 -1.60 7.31
CA ILE A 85 13.97 -0.86 6.11
C ILE A 85 14.08 0.62 6.45
N GLN A 86 14.81 1.37 5.65
CA GLN A 86 14.81 2.82 5.75
C GLN A 86 13.41 3.32 5.35
N ILE A 87 12.54 3.50 6.34
CA ILE A 87 11.22 4.07 6.12
C ILE A 87 11.45 5.56 5.85
N HIS A 88 11.27 5.97 4.61
CA HIS A 88 11.21 7.40 4.30
C HIS A 88 9.88 7.96 4.79
N ASP A 89 9.95 8.98 5.61
CA ASP A 89 8.77 9.76 5.96
C ASP A 89 8.14 10.31 4.67
N LYS A 90 6.81 10.29 4.64
CA LYS A 90 6.07 10.96 3.57
C LYS A 90 6.48 12.43 3.58
N LYS A 91 7.05 12.89 2.46
CA LYS A 91 7.38 14.30 2.22
C LYS A 91 6.16 15.20 2.39
N SER A 92 6.37 16.47 2.72
CA SER A 92 5.27 17.40 2.93
C SER A 92 4.44 17.56 1.66
N ASN A 93 3.20 18.05 1.81
CA ASN A 93 2.35 18.31 0.65
C ASN A 93 2.99 19.34 -0.29
N GLU A 94 3.71 20.32 0.25
CA GLU A 94 4.45 21.34 -0.49
C GLU A 94 5.59 20.72 -1.29
N GLU A 95 6.42 19.88 -0.66
CA GLU A 95 7.51 19.17 -1.33
C GLU A 95 7.00 18.27 -2.46
N LEU A 96 5.94 17.50 -2.19
CA LEU A 96 5.31 16.63 -3.19
C LEU A 96 4.69 17.43 -4.33
N ASN A 97 4.08 18.58 -4.05
CA ASN A 97 3.51 19.46 -5.07
C ASN A 97 4.62 20.03 -5.98
N VAL A 98 5.74 20.48 -5.42
CA VAL A 98 6.89 20.96 -6.20
C VAL A 98 7.44 19.84 -7.08
N PHE A 99 7.64 18.65 -6.52
CA PHE A 99 8.10 17.48 -7.28
C PHE A 99 7.15 17.13 -8.43
N ASN A 100 5.85 17.01 -8.14
CA ASN A 100 4.85 16.65 -9.14
C ASN A 100 4.75 17.71 -10.24
N ARG A 101 4.81 19.01 -9.92
CA ARG A 101 4.82 20.07 -10.93
C ARG A 101 6.03 19.96 -11.85
N LYS A 102 7.23 19.74 -11.29
CA LYS A 102 8.43 19.53 -12.10
C LYS A 102 8.34 18.27 -12.96
N LEU A 103 7.83 17.17 -12.40
CA LEU A 103 7.62 15.93 -13.14
C LEU A 103 6.72 16.15 -14.37
N MET A 104 5.65 16.94 -14.23
CA MET A 104 4.73 17.26 -15.33
C MET A 104 5.37 18.07 -16.47
N GLU A 105 6.48 18.77 -16.21
CA GLU A 105 7.25 19.47 -17.27
C GLU A 105 7.97 18.48 -18.19
N PHE A 106 8.31 17.28 -17.71
CA PHE A 106 9.04 16.26 -18.47
C PHE A 106 8.13 15.28 -19.23
N ILE A 107 6.82 15.32 -18.99
CA ILE A 107 5.91 14.29 -19.51
C ILE A 107 5.11 14.85 -20.69
N PRO A 108 5.38 14.45 -21.95
CA PRO A 108 4.62 14.97 -23.09
C PRO A 108 3.15 14.51 -23.06
N LEU A 109 2.29 15.23 -23.79
CA LEU A 109 0.93 14.76 -24.09
C LEU A 109 1.04 13.55 -25.03
N GLN A 110 0.54 12.40 -24.61
CA GLN A 110 0.54 11.19 -25.43
C GLN A 110 -0.55 11.26 -26.49
N GLU A 111 -0.28 10.67 -27.66
CA GLU A 111 -1.15 10.73 -28.83
C GLU A 111 -2.59 10.26 -28.55
N HIS A 112 -2.77 9.19 -27.78
CA HIS A 112 -4.11 8.70 -27.45
C HIS A 112 -4.91 9.68 -26.58
N HIS A 113 -4.23 10.40 -25.67
CA HIS A 113 -4.87 11.45 -24.87
C HIS A 113 -5.13 12.71 -25.70
N HIS A 114 -4.23 13.07 -26.60
CA HIS A 114 -4.46 14.16 -27.57
C HIS A 114 -5.67 13.86 -28.47
N ALA A 115 -5.76 12.65 -29.01
CA ALA A 115 -6.90 12.19 -29.79
C ALA A 115 -8.21 12.21 -28.97
N HIS A 116 -8.18 11.84 -27.69
CA HIS A 116 -9.33 11.94 -26.81
C HIS A 116 -9.78 13.40 -26.61
N LEU A 117 -8.84 14.34 -26.41
CA LEU A 117 -9.15 15.76 -26.26
C LEU A 117 -9.78 16.34 -27.53
N LEU A 118 -9.29 15.96 -28.71
CA LEU A 118 -9.87 16.39 -29.99
C LEU A 118 -11.22 15.73 -30.27
N LYS A 119 -11.29 14.40 -30.18
CA LYS A 119 -12.42 13.60 -30.71
C LYS A 119 -13.58 13.51 -29.73
N ASP A 120 -13.31 13.37 -28.45
CA ASP A 120 -14.36 13.11 -27.45
C ASP A 120 -14.71 14.39 -26.68
N ARG A 121 -13.68 15.17 -26.31
CA ARG A 121 -13.85 16.43 -25.58
C ARG A 121 -14.08 17.63 -26.49
N LYS A 122 -14.01 17.44 -27.82
CA LYS A 122 -14.27 18.43 -28.86
C LYS A 122 -13.47 19.73 -28.68
N MET A 123 -12.23 19.61 -28.21
CA MET A 123 -11.33 20.76 -28.04
C MET A 123 -10.65 21.09 -29.36
N SER A 124 -10.34 22.37 -29.58
CA SER A 124 -9.46 22.78 -30.68
C SER A 124 -7.99 22.56 -30.33
N GLU A 125 -7.14 22.46 -31.35
CA GLU A 125 -5.68 22.37 -31.17
C GLU A 125 -5.13 23.56 -30.36
N GLU A 126 -5.63 24.76 -30.64
CA GLU A 126 -5.29 25.99 -29.93
C GLU A 126 -5.66 25.90 -28.43
N GLN A 127 -6.86 25.40 -28.11
CA GLN A 127 -7.28 25.21 -26.72
C GLN A 127 -6.39 24.19 -25.99
N ILE A 128 -5.99 23.12 -26.68
CA ILE A 128 -5.10 22.10 -26.13
C ILE A 128 -3.71 22.70 -25.87
N GLN A 129 -3.19 23.50 -26.81
CA GLN A 129 -1.90 24.16 -26.70
C GLN A 129 -1.88 25.19 -25.56
N ILE A 130 -2.88 26.07 -25.46
CA ILE A 130 -2.95 27.08 -24.39
C ILE A 130 -3.01 26.42 -23.01
N ARG A 131 -3.74 25.31 -22.89
CA ARG A 131 -3.94 24.61 -21.62
C ARG A 131 -2.80 23.67 -21.25
N GLN A 132 -1.84 23.46 -22.15
CA GLN A 132 -0.62 22.67 -21.91
C GLN A 132 -0.91 21.31 -21.27
N TYR A 133 -1.90 20.57 -21.77
CA TYR A 133 -2.21 19.23 -21.27
C TYR A 133 -0.99 18.29 -21.37
N ARG A 134 -0.93 17.29 -20.47
CA ARG A 134 0.17 16.33 -20.30
C ARG A 134 -0.42 14.95 -19.95
N SER A 135 0.31 13.88 -20.17
CA SER A 135 -0.17 12.50 -19.98
C SER A 135 0.70 11.70 -19.06
N PHE A 136 0.26 11.36 -17.85
CA PHE A 136 0.98 10.39 -17.02
C PHE A 136 1.25 9.10 -17.81
N LEU A 137 2.48 8.60 -17.69
CA LEU A 137 2.86 7.33 -18.31
C LEU A 137 1.93 6.25 -17.77
N LYS A 138 1.35 5.42 -18.66
CA LYS A 138 0.68 4.19 -18.23
C LYS A 138 1.65 3.38 -17.37
N GLN A 139 1.18 2.89 -16.23
CA GLN A 139 1.87 1.79 -15.55
C GLN A 139 1.97 0.64 -16.56
N GLN A 140 3.20 0.23 -16.87
CA GLN A 140 3.48 -0.99 -17.62
C GLN A 140 3.21 -2.21 -16.73
#